data_AF-A0A2E9W480-F1
#
_entry.id   AF-A0A2E9W480-F1
#
_cell.length_a   1.000
_cell.length_b   1.000
_cell.length_c   1.000
_cell.angle_alpha   90.00
_cell.angle_beta   90.00
_cell.angle_gamma   90.00
#
_symmetry.space_group_name_H-M   'P 1'
#
loop_
_entity.id
_entity.type
_entity.pdbx_description
1 polymer ?
#
loop_
_entity_poly.entity_id
_entity_poly.type
_entity_poly.pdbx_seq_one_letter_code
_entity_poly.pdbx_strand_id
1 'polypeptide(L)'
;MLLAVALGSAPLTACGDAPVTQPSDAKTCVELTRAGRVVAEQVLDSLAGRTLASLEADDPDHPFAAVDRLMRTSEFDDRARQLGCGRGELEVAACLAYQGLAQQAVGDLALEYLAPYFTACG
;
A
#
# COMPACT_ATOMS: atom_id res chain seq x y z
N MET A 1 30.85 13.08 47.23
CA MET A 1 30.87 13.19 45.76
C MET A 1 29.76 12.31 45.21
N LEU A 2 28.71 12.91 44.66
CA LEU A 2 27.66 12.22 43.89
C LEU A 2 27.31 13.16 42.73
N LEU A 3 27.85 12.86 41.53
CA LEU A 3 27.50 13.55 40.30
C LEU A 3 26.12 13.04 39.85
N ALA A 4 25.14 13.93 39.82
CA ALA A 4 23.88 13.69 39.12
C ALA A 4 24.11 13.99 37.62
N VAL A 5 24.16 12.93 36.82
CA VAL A 5 24.19 13.02 35.35
C VAL A 5 22.78 13.38 34.89
N ALA A 6 22.60 14.61 34.42
CA ALA A 6 21.39 15.01 33.73
C ALA A 6 21.36 14.31 32.35
N LEU A 7 20.54 13.25 32.26
CA LEU A 7 20.16 12.65 30.98
C LEU A 7 19.29 13.66 30.24
N GLY A 8 19.92 14.43 29.34
CA GLY A 8 19.21 15.20 28.34
C GLY A 8 18.48 14.22 27.41
N SER A 9 17.17 14.13 27.55
CA SER A 9 16.29 13.51 26.58
C SER A 9 16.26 14.40 25.33
N ALA A 10 17.22 14.16 24.42
CA ALA A 10 17.10 14.65 23.06
C ALA A 10 15.91 13.95 22.41
N PRO A 11 14.87 14.67 21.93
CA PRO A 11 13.86 14.06 21.10
C PRO A 11 14.55 13.61 19.81
N LEU A 12 14.53 12.30 19.55
CA LEU A 12 14.75 11.77 18.22
C LEU A 12 13.60 12.29 17.35
N THR A 13 13.78 13.45 16.72
CA THR A 13 12.97 13.83 15.57
C THR A 13 13.24 12.77 14.51
N ALA A 14 12.36 11.79 14.40
CA ALA A 14 12.28 10.95 13.23
C ALA A 14 12.09 11.89 12.03
N CYS A 15 13.17 12.11 11.28
CA CYS A 15 13.14 12.86 10.03
C CYS A 15 12.42 12.00 8.99
N GLY A 16 11.10 12.06 9.02
CA GLY A 16 10.24 11.50 7.99
C GLY A 16 8.97 12.32 8.03
N ASP A 17 8.68 13.04 6.94
CA ASP A 17 7.36 13.58 6.71
C ASP A 17 6.31 12.47 6.94
N ALA A 18 5.12 12.87 7.38
CA ALA A 18 4.03 11.92 7.60
C ALA A 18 3.86 11.03 6.36
N PRO A 19 3.68 9.70 6.53
CA PRO A 19 3.62 8.79 5.41
C PRO A 19 2.48 9.20 4.47
N VAL A 20 2.80 9.33 3.18
CA VAL A 20 1.81 9.58 2.14
C VAL A 20 0.95 8.32 1.99
N THR A 21 -0.32 8.45 2.36
CA THR A 21 -1.30 7.34 2.33
C THR A 21 -2.28 7.47 1.17
N GLN A 22 -2.38 8.64 0.56
CA GLN A 22 -3.29 8.93 -0.55
C GLN A 22 -2.48 9.16 -1.83
N PRO A 23 -2.86 8.52 -2.96
CA PRO A 23 -2.19 8.74 -4.24
C PRO A 23 -2.13 10.21 -4.63
N SER A 24 -3.19 10.99 -4.39
CA SER A 24 -3.26 12.42 -4.73
C SER A 24 -2.21 13.28 -4.03
N ASP A 25 -1.73 12.86 -2.85
CA ASP A 25 -0.82 13.64 -2.01
C ASP A 25 0.66 13.36 -2.36
N ALA A 26 0.93 12.32 -3.15
CA ALA A 26 2.28 11.93 -3.53
C ALA A 26 2.96 13.01 -4.39
N LYS A 27 4.17 13.41 -4.05
CA LYS A 27 4.98 14.39 -4.79
C LYS A 27 6.08 13.75 -5.63
N THR A 28 6.33 12.46 -5.41
CA THR A 28 7.32 11.67 -6.14
C THR A 28 6.74 10.31 -6.53
N CYS A 29 7.34 9.65 -7.51
CA CYS A 29 6.94 8.31 -7.93
C CYS A 29 7.11 7.27 -6.80
N VAL A 30 8.10 7.48 -5.92
CA VAL A 30 8.30 6.65 -4.71
C VAL A 30 7.22 6.87 -3.67
N GLU A 31 6.80 8.12 -3.44
CA GLU A 31 5.66 8.40 -2.56
C GLU A 31 4.36 7.81 -3.11
N LEU A 32 4.20 7.84 -4.43
CA LEU A 32 3.02 7.29 -5.09
C LEU A 32 2.94 5.76 -4.92
N THR A 33 4.04 5.02 -5.11
CA THR A 33 4.04 3.57 -4.86
C THR A 33 3.87 3.22 -3.38
N ARG A 34 4.38 4.06 -2.46
CA ARG A 34 4.09 3.89 -1.01
C ARG A 34 2.62 4.10 -0.68
N ALA A 35 1.96 5.07 -1.30
CA ALA A 35 0.51 5.23 -1.17
C ALA A 35 -0.22 4.01 -1.76
N GLY A 36 0.25 3.48 -2.90
CA GLY A 36 -0.24 2.22 -3.47
C GLY A 36 -0.12 1.03 -2.52
N ARG A 37 0.95 0.96 -1.73
CA ARG A 37 1.12 -0.09 -0.70
C ARG A 37 0.03 -0.01 0.35
N VAL A 38 -0.24 1.19 0.85
CA VAL A 38 -1.25 1.41 1.88
C VAL A 38 -2.64 0.98 1.38
N VAL A 39 -2.93 1.20 0.09
CA VAL A 39 -4.15 0.69 -0.55
C VAL A 39 -4.13 -0.84 -0.62
N ALA A 40 -3.02 -1.44 -1.03
CA ALA A 40 -2.90 -2.89 -1.11
C ALA A 40 -3.06 -3.59 0.26
N GLU A 41 -2.53 -2.99 1.34
CA GLU A 41 -2.74 -3.44 2.71
C GLU A 41 -4.24 -3.37 3.11
N GLN A 42 -4.95 -2.29 2.74
CA GLN A 42 -6.39 -2.19 2.96
C GLN A 42 -7.19 -3.24 2.17
N VAL A 43 -6.74 -3.60 0.96
CA VAL A 43 -7.34 -4.68 0.18
C VAL A 43 -7.15 -6.03 0.87
N LEU A 44 -5.96 -6.30 1.40
CA LEU A 44 -5.70 -7.52 2.18
C LEU A 44 -6.62 -7.60 3.40
N ASP A 45 -6.77 -6.50 4.14
CA ASP A 45 -7.67 -6.44 5.30
C ASP A 45 -9.14 -6.63 4.89
N SER A 46 -9.55 -6.04 3.77
CA SER A 46 -10.92 -6.18 3.25
C SER A 46 -11.24 -7.61 2.78
N LEU A 47 -10.25 -8.35 2.30
CA LEU A 47 -10.39 -9.73 1.81
C LEU A 47 -10.02 -10.78 2.86
N ALA A 48 -9.53 -10.39 4.03
CA ALA A 48 -9.03 -11.30 5.05
C ALA A 48 -10.08 -12.34 5.46
N GLY A 49 -9.78 -13.61 5.19
CA GLY A 49 -10.67 -14.73 5.49
C GLY A 49 -11.97 -14.79 4.68
N ARG A 50 -12.14 -13.90 3.69
CA ARG A 50 -13.27 -13.93 2.74
C ARG A 50 -13.00 -14.97 1.65
N THR A 51 -14.09 -15.52 1.10
CA THR A 51 -14.06 -16.37 -0.10
C THR A 51 -14.86 -15.70 -1.22
N LEU A 52 -14.64 -16.10 -2.48
CA LEU A 52 -15.42 -15.57 -3.60
C LEU A 52 -16.91 -15.80 -3.39
N ALA A 53 -17.31 -17.01 -2.96
CA ALA A 53 -18.70 -17.31 -2.64
C ALA A 53 -19.29 -16.41 -1.55
N SER A 54 -18.49 -16.00 -0.54
CA SER A 54 -18.94 -15.05 0.48
C SER A 54 -19.15 -13.63 -0.08
N LEU A 55 -18.39 -13.24 -1.10
CA LEU A 55 -18.54 -11.94 -1.76
C LEU A 55 -19.75 -11.95 -2.70
N GLU A 56 -19.91 -13.01 -3.49
CA GLU A 56 -21.05 -13.21 -4.40
C GLU A 56 -22.39 -13.31 -3.64
N ALA A 57 -22.37 -13.86 -2.42
CA ALA A 57 -23.55 -13.89 -1.55
C ALA A 57 -23.96 -12.49 -1.06
N ASP A 58 -22.99 -11.57 -0.88
CA ASP A 58 -23.25 -10.20 -0.45
C ASP A 58 -23.67 -9.31 -1.64
N ASP A 59 -22.98 -9.43 -2.78
CA ASP A 59 -23.27 -8.73 -4.04
C ASP A 59 -22.90 -9.63 -5.24
N PRO A 60 -23.88 -10.29 -5.87
CA PRO A 60 -23.61 -11.21 -6.97
C PRO A 60 -23.24 -10.51 -8.28
N ASP A 61 -23.68 -9.27 -8.48
CA ASP A 61 -23.39 -8.51 -9.69
C ASP A 61 -21.99 -7.87 -9.61
N HIS A 62 -21.56 -7.49 -8.40
CA HIS A 62 -20.28 -6.82 -8.16
C HIS A 62 -19.57 -7.30 -6.88
N PRO A 63 -19.09 -8.57 -6.82
CA PRO A 63 -18.49 -9.15 -5.62
C PRO A 63 -17.24 -8.41 -5.11
N PHE A 64 -16.56 -7.67 -5.98
CA PHE A 64 -15.35 -6.89 -5.62
C PHE A 64 -15.59 -5.38 -5.49
N ALA A 65 -16.84 -4.88 -5.54
CA ALA A 65 -17.11 -3.44 -5.54
C ALA A 65 -16.47 -2.68 -4.36
N ALA A 66 -16.37 -3.30 -3.19
CA ALA A 66 -15.69 -2.71 -2.04
C ALA A 66 -14.18 -2.55 -2.28
N VAL A 67 -13.54 -3.57 -2.86
CA VAL A 67 -12.12 -3.57 -3.20
C VAL A 67 -11.84 -2.60 -4.35
N ASP A 68 -12.67 -2.58 -5.39
CA ASP A 68 -12.52 -1.68 -6.53
C ASP A 68 -12.55 -0.20 -6.10
N ARG A 69 -13.41 0.13 -5.13
CA ARG A 69 -13.45 1.47 -4.52
C ARG A 69 -12.19 1.81 -3.73
N LEU A 70 -11.53 0.83 -3.10
CA LEU A 70 -10.26 1.05 -2.41
C LEU A 70 -9.11 1.28 -3.40
N MET A 71 -9.08 0.49 -4.47
CA MET A 71 -7.98 0.46 -5.44
C MET A 71 -7.74 1.81 -6.12
N ARG A 72 -8.81 2.59 -6.38
CA ARG A 72 -8.74 3.96 -6.94
C ARG A 72 -7.75 4.08 -8.10
N THR A 73 -7.70 3.08 -8.98
CA THR A 73 -6.68 2.90 -10.01
C THR A 73 -6.55 4.13 -10.91
N SER A 74 -7.68 4.74 -11.28
CA SER A 74 -7.68 5.95 -12.10
C SER A 74 -6.91 7.11 -11.47
N GLU A 75 -7.01 7.28 -10.15
CA GLU A 75 -6.33 8.37 -9.46
C GLU A 75 -4.83 8.13 -9.33
N PHE A 76 -4.43 6.88 -9.08
CA PHE A 76 -3.02 6.50 -9.11
C PHE A 76 -2.43 6.78 -10.49
N ASP A 77 -3.12 6.36 -11.56
CA ASP A 77 -2.68 6.55 -12.94
C ASP A 77 -2.63 8.04 -13.33
N ASP A 78 -3.62 8.83 -12.93
CA ASP A 78 -3.64 10.28 -13.13
C ASP A 78 -2.45 10.93 -12.44
N ARG A 79 -2.16 10.55 -11.19
CA ARG A 79 -1.05 11.11 -10.46
C ARG A 79 0.29 10.70 -11.06
N ALA A 80 0.44 9.43 -11.44
CA ALA A 80 1.64 8.93 -12.12
C ALA A 80 1.94 9.75 -13.37
N ARG A 81 0.91 10.04 -14.19
CA ARG A 81 1.04 10.91 -15.38
C ARG A 81 1.47 12.33 -15.02
N GLN A 82 0.85 12.95 -14.01
CA GLN A 82 1.18 14.32 -13.58
C GLN A 82 2.61 14.45 -13.06
N LEU A 83 3.10 13.42 -12.37
CA LEU A 83 4.46 13.35 -11.85
C LEU A 83 5.50 12.95 -12.91
N GLY A 84 5.04 12.49 -14.09
CA GLY A 84 5.93 12.01 -15.15
C GLY A 84 6.56 10.65 -14.84
N CYS A 85 5.94 9.84 -13.98
CA CYS A 85 6.48 8.55 -13.57
C CYS A 85 6.54 7.57 -14.75
N GLY A 86 7.73 7.07 -15.04
CA GLY A 86 7.93 6.03 -16.04
C GLY A 86 7.47 4.67 -15.51
N ARG A 87 7.02 3.78 -16.40
CA ARG A 87 6.62 2.41 -16.03
C ARG A 87 7.74 1.66 -15.28
N GLY A 88 8.97 1.70 -15.78
CA GLY A 88 10.10 1.03 -15.13
C GLY A 88 10.48 1.64 -13.76
N GLU A 89 10.30 2.96 -13.58
CA GLU A 89 10.52 3.61 -12.29
C GLU A 89 9.48 3.16 -11.27
N LEU A 90 8.21 3.08 -11.69
CA LEU A 90 7.12 2.58 -10.85
C LEU A 90 7.31 1.11 -10.50
N GLU A 91 7.75 0.28 -11.44
CA GLU A 91 8.04 -1.15 -11.19
C GLU A 91 9.15 -1.31 -10.12
N VAL A 92 10.27 -0.61 -10.27
CA VAL A 92 11.37 -0.64 -9.27
C VAL A 92 10.91 -0.11 -7.91
N ALA A 93 10.17 1.00 -7.89
CA ALA A 93 9.67 1.58 -6.65
C ALA A 93 8.60 0.69 -5.99
N ALA A 94 7.77 0.01 -6.77
CA ALA A 94 6.77 -0.95 -6.29
C ALA A 94 7.43 -2.22 -5.74
N CYS A 95 8.50 -2.71 -6.36
CA CYS A 95 9.26 -3.85 -5.85
C CYS A 95 9.74 -3.62 -4.40
N LEU A 96 10.34 -2.46 -4.14
CA LEU A 96 10.77 -2.08 -2.81
C LEU A 96 9.59 -1.82 -1.88
N ALA A 97 8.56 -1.13 -2.36
CA ALA A 97 7.41 -0.79 -1.56
C ALA A 97 6.66 -2.06 -1.11
N TYR A 98 6.41 -3.03 -1.99
CA TYR A 98 5.49 -4.15 -1.75
C TYR A 98 6.17 -5.39 -1.15
N GLN A 99 7.46 -5.30 -0.82
CA GLN A 99 8.15 -6.36 -0.10
C GLN A 99 7.43 -6.71 1.21
N GLY A 100 7.21 -7.99 1.46
CA GLY A 100 6.53 -8.48 2.67
C GLY A 100 5.00 -8.57 2.54
N LEU A 101 4.40 -7.98 1.50
CA LEU A 101 2.94 -7.84 1.39
C LEU A 101 2.25 -9.20 1.24
N ALA A 102 2.83 -10.14 0.48
CA ALA A 102 2.29 -11.49 0.32
C ALA A 102 2.21 -12.25 1.66
N GLN A 103 3.12 -11.98 2.60
CA GLN A 103 3.12 -12.62 3.92
C GLN A 103 2.02 -12.07 4.84
N GLN A 104 1.45 -10.90 4.52
CA GLN A 104 0.35 -10.30 5.27
C GLN A 104 -1.02 -10.80 4.81
N ALA A 105 -1.10 -11.43 3.63
CA ALA A 105 -2.37 -11.90 3.09
C ALA A 105 -2.95 -13.06 3.90
N VAL A 106 -4.24 -12.96 4.23
CA VAL A 106 -4.97 -13.98 4.99
C VAL A 106 -6.07 -14.58 4.11
N GLY A 107 -5.83 -15.82 3.66
CA GLY A 107 -6.74 -16.57 2.81
C GLY A 107 -6.39 -16.49 1.32
N ASP A 108 -6.78 -17.52 0.57
CA ASP A 108 -6.40 -17.72 -0.82
C ASP A 108 -6.88 -16.57 -1.73
N LEU A 109 -8.08 -16.06 -1.48
CA LEU A 109 -8.66 -14.98 -2.28
C LEU A 109 -7.82 -13.70 -2.22
N ALA A 110 -7.33 -13.32 -1.03
CA ALA A 110 -6.52 -12.12 -0.86
C ALA A 110 -5.16 -12.25 -1.58
N LEU A 111 -4.57 -13.44 -1.51
CA LEU A 111 -3.32 -13.78 -2.23
C LEU A 111 -3.52 -13.74 -3.74
N GLU A 112 -4.58 -14.36 -4.25
CA GLU A 112 -4.88 -14.41 -5.67
C GLU A 112 -5.19 -13.02 -6.24
N TYR A 113 -5.99 -12.22 -5.52
CA TYR A 113 -6.38 -10.88 -5.98
C TYR A 113 -5.17 -9.96 -6.14
N LEU A 114 -4.22 -9.98 -5.20
CA LEU A 114 -3.01 -9.15 -5.25
C LEU A 114 -1.80 -9.83 -5.90
N ALA A 115 -1.94 -11.03 -6.46
CA ALA A 115 -0.84 -11.75 -7.09
C ALA A 115 -0.02 -10.89 -8.09
N PRO A 116 -0.64 -10.05 -8.97
CA PRO A 116 0.11 -9.18 -9.88
C PRO A 116 0.99 -8.13 -9.18
N TYR A 117 0.65 -7.76 -7.94
CA TYR A 117 1.38 -6.77 -7.14
C TYR A 117 2.57 -7.39 -6.42
N PHE A 118 2.56 -8.70 -6.15
CA PHE A 118 3.68 -9.39 -5.51
C PHE A 118 4.84 -9.66 -6.47
N THR A 119 4.57 -9.71 -7.78
CA THR A 119 5.56 -9.95 -8.84
C THR A 119 6.28 -8.69 -9.31
N ALA A 120 6.11 -7.55 -8.64
CA ALA A 120 6.77 -6.28 -9.02
C ALA A 120 8.32 -6.35 -9.02
N CYS A 121 8.90 -7.38 -8.43
CA CYS A 121 10.33 -7.70 -8.49
C CYS A 121 10.58 -8.86 -9.48
N GLY A 122 10.62 -8.60 -10.78
CA GLY A 122 10.87 -9.65 -11.80
C GLY A 122 11.33 -9.11 -13.14
#